data_AF-A0A954Y7K3-F1
#
_entry.id   AF-A0A954Y7K3-F1
#
_cell.length_a   1.000
_cell.length_b   1.000
_cell.length_c   1.000
_cell.angle_alpha   90.00
_cell.angle_beta   90.00
_cell.angle_gamma   90.00
#
_symmetry.space_group_name_H-M   'P 1'
#
loop_
_entity.id
_entity.type
_entity.pdbx_description
1 polymer ?
#
loop_
_entity_poly.entity_id
_entity_poly.type
_entity_poly.pdbx_seq_one_letter_code
_entity_poly.pdbx_strand_id
1 'polypeptide(L)'
;MSPLRRIASAPLAVALLLCAQTVVASDCYPCGPENLPPAIKRMIPQEFHGADFRPACRRHDRCYGAPGANKCACDLRFLKDLNSACNCSEHPVACRAVSCLYFVSVKVGGRNAFNRAQGH
;
A
#
# COMPACT_ATOMS: atom_id res chain seq x y z
N MET A 1 24.51 -13.94 -62.61
CA MET A 1 25.01 -15.17 -61.98
C MET A 1 25.21 -14.87 -60.50
N SER A 2 24.32 -15.41 -59.64
CA SER A 2 24.47 -15.39 -58.18
C SER A 2 25.45 -16.50 -57.75
N PRO A 3 25.99 -16.50 -56.50
CA PRO A 3 25.15 -16.94 -55.39
C PRO A 3 25.23 -16.08 -54.12
N LEU A 4 24.08 -16.01 -53.46
CA LEU A 4 23.87 -15.57 -52.08
C LEU A 4 24.72 -16.37 -51.09
N ARG A 5 25.18 -15.73 -49.99
CA ARG A 5 25.35 -16.26 -48.61
C ARG A 5 26.14 -15.24 -47.76
N ARG A 6 25.85 -14.89 -46.50
CA ARG A 6 24.98 -15.42 -45.44
C ARG A 6 24.46 -14.24 -44.59
N ILE A 7 23.21 -14.37 -44.15
CA ILE A 7 22.61 -13.57 -43.09
C ILE A 7 23.20 -14.09 -41.77
N ALA A 8 23.84 -13.23 -40.99
CA ALA A 8 24.14 -13.49 -39.59
C ALA A 8 23.32 -12.50 -38.76
N SER A 9 22.13 -12.96 -38.37
CA SER A 9 21.26 -12.35 -37.37
C SER A 9 22.00 -12.26 -36.05
N ALA A 10 22.47 -11.05 -35.70
CA ALA A 10 22.92 -10.76 -34.35
C ALA A 10 21.68 -10.73 -33.43
N PRO A 11 21.59 -11.62 -32.43
CA PRO A 11 20.40 -11.75 -31.61
C PRO A 11 20.30 -10.53 -30.69
N LEU A 12 19.20 -9.78 -30.83
CA LEU A 12 18.28 -9.37 -29.76
C LEU A 12 18.84 -9.08 -28.33
N ALA A 13 20.05 -8.56 -28.18
CA ALA A 13 20.70 -8.42 -26.86
C ALA A 13 20.72 -6.98 -26.33
N VAL A 14 19.81 -6.10 -26.80
CA VAL A 14 19.74 -4.69 -26.33
C VAL A 14 18.41 -4.36 -25.65
N ALA A 15 17.43 -5.27 -25.61
CA ALA A 15 16.10 -5.01 -25.05
C ALA A 15 15.83 -5.65 -23.66
N LEU A 16 16.87 -6.04 -22.92
CA LEU A 16 16.73 -6.75 -21.63
C LEU A 16 17.38 -6.05 -20.43
N LEU A 17 17.69 -4.75 -20.53
CA LEU A 17 18.29 -3.96 -19.43
C LEU A 17 17.36 -2.92 -18.78
N LEU A 18 16.03 -3.03 -18.94
CA LEU A 18 15.05 -2.11 -18.32
C LEU A 18 14.25 -2.71 -17.14
N CYS A 19 14.55 -3.94 -16.71
CA CYS A 19 13.87 -4.56 -15.56
C CYS A 19 14.59 -4.34 -14.21
N ALA A 20 15.64 -3.52 -14.16
CA ALA A 20 16.14 -2.97 -12.90
C ALA A 20 15.28 -1.77 -12.47
N GLN A 21 13.96 -1.98 -12.38
CA GLN A 21 13.11 -1.03 -11.68
C GLN A 21 13.50 -1.13 -10.22
N THR A 22 14.01 -0.02 -9.70
CA THR A 22 14.30 0.19 -8.29
C THR A 22 13.08 -0.23 -7.48
N VAL A 23 13.15 -1.36 -6.78
CA VAL A 23 12.21 -1.70 -5.72
C VAL A 23 12.45 -0.67 -4.63
N VAL A 24 11.80 0.49 -4.75
CA VAL A 24 11.94 1.59 -3.82
C VAL A 24 11.53 1.10 -2.44
N ALA A 25 12.47 1.16 -1.50
CA ALA A 25 12.29 0.73 -0.11
C ALA A 25 11.26 1.57 0.69
N SER A 26 10.37 2.31 0.03
CA SER A 26 9.32 3.13 0.65
C SER A 26 8.10 2.32 1.10
N ASP A 27 7.95 1.08 0.62
CA ASP A 27 6.76 0.23 0.82
C ASP A 27 6.80 -0.65 2.08
N CYS A 28 7.85 -0.59 2.91
CA CYS A 28 7.94 -1.42 4.13
C CYS A 28 6.98 -0.97 5.24
N TYR A 29 6.56 0.30 5.24
CA TYR A 29 5.69 0.89 6.25
C TYR A 29 4.53 1.67 5.61
N PRO A 30 3.59 0.98 4.94
CA PRO A 30 2.48 1.64 4.25
C PRO A 30 1.40 2.15 5.21
N CYS A 31 1.34 1.69 6.46
CA CYS A 31 0.39 2.25 7.40
C CYS A 31 0.86 3.62 7.90
N GLY A 32 -0.01 4.62 7.73
CA GLY A 32 0.21 5.99 8.18
C GLY A 32 0.50 6.96 7.03
N PRO A 33 0.43 8.28 7.28
CA PRO A 33 0.71 9.29 6.26
C PRO A 33 2.13 9.22 5.71
N GLU A 34 2.28 9.47 4.40
CA GLU A 34 3.58 9.48 3.72
C GLU A 34 4.56 10.54 4.26
N ASN A 35 4.04 11.68 4.74
CA ASN A 35 4.83 12.83 5.18
C ASN A 35 5.10 12.88 6.70
N LEU A 36 5.07 11.73 7.38
CA LEU A 36 5.47 11.68 8.79
C LEU A 36 6.99 11.56 8.95
N PRO A 37 7.58 12.20 9.98
CA PRO A 37 8.95 11.92 10.38
C PRO A 37 9.18 10.41 10.58
N PRO A 38 10.32 9.83 10.16
CA PRO A 38 10.57 8.40 10.25
C PRO A 38 10.38 7.81 11.65
N ALA A 39 10.73 8.58 12.68
CA ALA A 39 10.54 8.20 14.08
C ALA A 39 9.06 7.96 14.43
N ILE A 40 8.17 8.86 13.99
CA ILE A 40 6.72 8.75 14.22
C ILE A 40 6.13 7.64 13.33
N LYS A 41 6.55 7.55 12.07
CA LYS A 41 6.08 6.52 11.14
C LYS A 41 6.37 5.11 11.65
N ARG A 42 7.51 4.88 12.30
CA ARG A 42 7.85 3.60 12.95
C ARG A 42 6.97 3.23 14.14
N MET A 43 6.31 4.20 14.78
CA MET A 43 5.42 3.93 15.90
C MET A 43 4.04 3.42 15.45
N ILE A 44 3.73 3.49 14.14
CA ILE A 44 2.47 3.01 13.58
C ILE A 44 2.59 1.50 13.29
N PRO A 45 1.90 0.62 14.03
CA PRO A 45 2.10 -0.83 13.91
C PRO A 45 1.67 -1.37 12.55
N GLN A 46 2.58 -1.97 11.80
CA GLN A 46 2.26 -2.55 10.48
C GLN A 46 1.56 -3.92 10.58
N GLU A 47 1.64 -4.53 11.76
CA GLU A 47 1.13 -5.86 12.07
C GLU A 47 0.76 -5.95 13.56
N PHE A 48 0.03 -7.01 13.94
CA PHE A 48 -0.33 -7.30 15.32
C PHE A 48 -0.41 -8.82 15.58
N HIS A 49 0.59 -9.38 16.25
CA HIS A 49 0.64 -10.81 16.64
C HIS A 49 0.24 -11.77 15.52
N GLY A 50 0.85 -11.64 14.33
CA GLY A 50 0.56 -12.47 13.15
C GLY A 50 -0.48 -11.90 12.17
N ALA A 51 -1.25 -10.88 12.56
CA ALA A 51 -2.10 -10.15 11.62
C ALA A 51 -1.30 -9.08 10.84
N ASP A 52 -1.31 -9.14 9.51
CA ASP A 52 -0.69 -8.14 8.65
C ASP A 52 -1.69 -7.03 8.26
N PHE A 53 -1.45 -5.79 8.68
CA PHE A 53 -2.30 -4.64 8.37
C PHE A 53 -1.90 -3.92 7.08
N ARG A 54 -0.70 -4.17 6.55
CA ARG A 54 -0.16 -3.48 5.37
C ARG A 54 -1.07 -3.56 4.14
N PRO A 55 -1.72 -4.70 3.81
CA PRO A 55 -2.67 -4.77 2.71
C PRO A 55 -3.91 -3.87 2.91
N ALA A 56 -4.40 -3.75 4.14
CA ALA A 56 -5.54 -2.90 4.48
C ALA A 56 -5.17 -1.41 4.33
N CYS A 57 -3.99 -1.02 4.81
CA CYS A 57 -3.48 0.36 4.69
C CYS A 57 -3.33 0.78 3.22
N ARG A 58 -2.64 -0.02 2.39
CA ARG A 58 -2.52 0.28 0.95
C ARG A 58 -3.87 0.41 0.23
N ARG A 59 -4.85 -0.42 0.61
CA ARG A 59 -6.19 -0.36 0.03
C ARG A 59 -6.94 0.90 0.48
N HIS A 60 -6.76 1.33 1.72
CA HIS A 60 -7.33 2.57 2.24
C HIS A 60 -6.78 3.79 1.51
N ASP A 61 -5.47 3.87 1.34
CA ASP A 61 -4.82 4.97 0.60
C ASP A 61 -5.28 4.98 -0.87
N ARG A 62 -5.37 3.81 -1.51
CA ARG A 62 -5.91 3.69 -2.87
C ARG A 62 -7.37 4.14 -2.96
N CYS A 63 -8.19 3.84 -1.95
CA CYS A 63 -9.58 4.31 -1.88
C CYS A 63 -9.64 5.83 -1.76
N TYR A 64 -8.78 6.42 -0.93
CA TYR A 64 -8.67 7.87 -0.80
C TYR A 64 -8.26 8.55 -2.10
N GLY A 65 -7.44 7.92 -2.94
CA GLY A 65 -7.06 8.46 -4.25
C GLY A 65 -8.06 8.24 -5.39
N ALA A 66 -9.15 7.48 -5.17
CA ALA A 66 -10.13 7.23 -6.22
C ALA A 66 -11.00 8.48 -6.45
N PRO A 67 -11.16 8.99 -7.69
CA PRO A 67 -11.94 10.19 -7.95
C PRO A 67 -13.38 10.10 -7.43
N GLY A 68 -13.79 11.08 -6.64
CA GLY A 68 -15.15 11.13 -6.08
C GLY A 68 -15.41 10.10 -4.98
N ALA A 69 -14.37 9.50 -4.40
CA ALA A 69 -14.51 8.54 -3.32
C ALA A 69 -15.29 9.12 -2.13
N ASN A 70 -16.04 8.27 -1.43
CA ASN A 70 -16.63 8.66 -0.16
C ASN A 70 -15.68 8.31 0.98
N LYS A 71 -15.13 9.32 1.66
CA LYS A 71 -14.21 9.12 2.80
C LYS A 71 -14.78 8.16 3.86
N CYS A 72 -16.06 8.30 4.21
CA CYS A 72 -16.68 7.45 5.23
C CYS A 72 -16.75 5.98 4.76
N ALA A 73 -17.07 5.75 3.49
CA ALA A 73 -17.06 4.41 2.90
C ALA A 73 -15.64 3.81 2.88
N CYS A 74 -14.62 4.60 2.53
CA CYS A 74 -13.22 4.17 2.59
C CYS A 74 -12.80 3.80 4.02
N ASP A 75 -13.11 4.64 5.01
CA ASP A 75 -12.76 4.38 6.42
C ASP A 75 -13.48 3.14 6.97
N LEU A 76 -14.77 2.94 6.63
CA LEU A 76 -15.52 1.75 7.03
C LEU A 76 -14.97 0.48 6.37
N ARG A 77 -14.57 0.56 5.10
CA ARG A 77 -13.92 -0.56 4.42
C ARG A 77 -12.58 -0.90 5.06
N PHE A 78 -11.81 0.11 5.44
CA PHE A 78 -10.53 -0.07 6.13
C PHE A 78 -10.69 -0.83 7.45
N LEU A 79 -11.67 -0.47 8.29
CA LEU A 79 -11.96 -1.22 9.52
C LEU A 79 -12.31 -2.69 9.23
N LYS A 80 -13.10 -2.96 8.19
CA LYS A 80 -13.46 -4.34 7.80
C LYS A 80 -12.22 -5.13 7.37
N ASP A 81 -11.33 -4.52 6.60
CA ASP A 81 -10.12 -5.18 6.12
C ASP A 81 -9.12 -5.45 7.27
N LEU A 82 -8.97 -4.51 8.21
CA LEU A 82 -8.19 -4.74 9.44
C LEU A 82 -8.76 -5.88 10.29
N ASN A 83 -10.09 -5.87 10.52
CA ASN A 83 -10.76 -6.93 11.27
C ASN A 83 -10.63 -8.31 10.60
N SER A 84 -10.56 -8.34 9.26
CA SER A 84 -10.29 -9.57 8.50
C SER A 84 -8.87 -10.05 8.72
N ALA A 85 -7.87 -9.16 8.75
CA ALA A 85 -6.49 -9.52 9.05
C ALA A 85 -6.35 -10.10 10.47
N CYS A 86 -7.15 -9.62 11.43
CA CYS A 86 -7.17 -10.14 12.80
C CYS A 86 -7.59 -11.61 12.93
N ASN A 87 -8.16 -12.23 11.89
CA ASN A 87 -8.42 -13.67 11.90
C ASN A 87 -7.14 -14.51 11.87
N CYS A 88 -6.01 -13.91 11.46
CA CYS A 88 -4.69 -14.53 11.47
C CYS A 88 -3.88 -14.17 12.73
N SER A 89 -4.45 -13.40 13.66
CA SER A 89 -3.76 -13.01 14.89
C SER A 89 -3.84 -14.11 15.95
N GLU A 90 -2.77 -14.30 16.71
CA GLU A 90 -2.77 -15.09 17.95
C GLU A 90 -3.66 -14.46 19.03
N HIS A 91 -3.97 -13.16 18.90
CA HIS A 91 -4.78 -12.38 19.84
C HIS A 91 -5.90 -11.61 19.11
N PRO A 92 -6.92 -12.30 18.58
CA PRO A 92 -7.90 -11.70 17.66
C PRO A 92 -8.77 -10.61 18.32
N VAL A 93 -9.07 -10.69 19.62
CA VAL A 93 -9.84 -9.65 20.33
C VAL A 93 -9.02 -8.37 20.49
N ALA A 94 -7.78 -8.49 20.98
CA ALA A 94 -6.86 -7.34 21.11
C ALA A 94 -6.54 -6.72 19.74
N CYS A 95 -6.36 -7.56 18.71
CA CYS A 95 -6.17 -7.10 17.33
C CYS A 95 -7.33 -6.23 16.83
N ARG A 96 -8.59 -6.64 17.09
CA ARG A 96 -9.77 -5.85 16.72
C ARG A 96 -9.89 -4.56 17.52
N ALA A 97 -9.45 -4.54 18.78
CA ALA A 97 -9.34 -3.30 19.54
C ALA A 97 -8.33 -2.32 18.91
N VAL A 98 -7.15 -2.80 18.49
CA VAL A 98 -6.18 -2.00 17.73
C VAL A 98 -6.76 -1.54 16.39
N SER A 99 -7.49 -2.42 15.68
CA SER A 99 -8.17 -2.07 14.43
C SER A 99 -9.19 -0.94 14.61
N CYS A 100 -9.88 -0.91 15.75
CA CYS A 100 -10.77 0.19 16.12
C CYS A 100 -10.00 1.50 16.34
N LEU A 101 -8.84 1.45 17.00
CA LEU A 101 -7.98 2.64 17.16
C LEU A 101 -7.56 3.20 15.80
N TYR A 102 -7.14 2.36 14.87
CA TYR A 102 -6.84 2.75 13.48
C TYR A 102 -8.03 3.46 12.80
N PHE A 103 -9.22 2.88 12.92
CA PHE A 103 -10.45 3.48 12.37
C PHE A 103 -10.75 4.85 12.99
N VAL A 104 -10.67 4.98 14.32
CA VAL A 104 -10.87 6.26 15.01
C VAL A 104 -9.83 7.30 14.54
N SER A 105 -8.57 6.90 14.41
CA SER A 105 -7.50 7.78 13.92
C SER A 105 -7.80 8.35 12.53
N VAL A 106 -8.26 7.53 11.57
CA VAL A 106 -8.59 8.03 10.22
C VAL A 106 -9.90 8.83 10.20
N LYS A 107 -10.85 8.54 11.09
CA LYS A 107 -12.10 9.32 11.22
C LYS A 107 -11.82 10.73 11.75
N VAL A 108 -10.96 10.86 12.75
CA VAL A 108 -10.65 12.14 13.41
C VAL A 108 -9.58 12.93 12.64
N GLY A 109 -8.52 12.26 12.16
CA GLY A 109 -7.36 12.92 11.54
C GLY A 109 -7.25 12.80 10.02
N GLY A 110 -8.03 11.92 9.37
CA GLY A 110 -7.83 11.57 7.96
C GLY A 110 -8.36 12.59 6.94
N ARG A 111 -9.02 13.69 7.35
CA ARG A 111 -9.67 14.62 6.39
C ARG A 111 -8.67 15.29 5.45
N ASN A 112 -7.56 15.80 5.98
CA ASN A 112 -6.57 16.48 5.15
C ASN A 112 -5.86 15.51 4.20
N ALA A 113 -5.60 14.27 4.64
CA ALA A 113 -5.04 13.24 3.78
C ALA A 113 -6.00 12.88 2.63
N PHE A 114 -7.29 12.72 2.95
CA PHE A 114 -8.32 12.48 1.96
C PHE A 114 -8.42 13.62 0.93
N ASN A 115 -8.49 14.87 1.37
CA ASN A 115 -8.59 16.03 0.47
C ASN A 115 -7.40 16.11 -0.49
N ARG A 116 -6.16 15.97 0.03
CA ARG A 116 -4.96 15.95 -0.81
C ARG A 116 -4.98 14.83 -1.85
N ALA A 117 -5.44 13.64 -1.46
CA ALA A 117 -5.58 12.51 -2.37
C ALA A 117 -6.65 12.74 -3.45
N GLN A 118 -7.63 13.63 -3.21
CA GLN A 118 -8.63 14.07 -4.19
C GLN A 118 -8.17 15.28 -5.02
N GLY A 119 -6.99 15.85 -4.78
CA GLY A 119 -6.51 17.06 -5.47
C GLY A 119 -7.11 18.37 -4.95
N HIS A 120 -7.56 18.39 -3.68
CA HIS A 120 -8.04 19.57 -2.95
C HIS A 120 -7.05 19.98 -1.85
#